data_AF-A0A1B0ZGZ0-F1
#
_entry.id   AF-A0A1B0ZGZ0-F1
#
_cell.length_a   1.000
_cell.length_b   1.000
_cell.length_c   1.000
_cell.angle_alpha   90.00
_cell.angle_beta   90.00
_cell.angle_gamma   90.00
#
_symmetry.space_group_name_H-M   'P 1'
#
loop_
_entity.id
_entity.type
_entity.pdbx_description
1 polymer ?
#
loop_
_entity_poly.entity_id
_entity_poly.type
_entity_poly.pdbx_seq_one_letter_code
_entity_poly.pdbx_strand_id
1 'polypeptide(L)'
;MLDFIDGATLRQDTPEEYVRQEILKSLVREYGYDKRDIRVEFPIKFGSRRVRVDIVVFPPDLRASEQTQSTAWLIIECKSAKVRPSMKKDGVEQMLSYMAACPNVEVGMWTNGEDMASYAFETGTSGQRVSVEIPDIPHCGDSAEAGTPRFDQLRPAASDSLLFAFRRAHSYIAGNQGMQKPEAFWELLKLIFCKIQDERDSSSPQFYATPKERQNMTGLMRCSSRIGKLFENVKTQYPQIFKPVEQIELDPKVLAYIVTQLRMFSLLDSDVDVKGKAYEEVVGSNLRGDRGEFFTPRNVCNMMVEMLDPSDKDLILETFMPQRIQTRANYDLAA
;
A
#
# COMPACT_ATOMS: atom_id res chain seq x y z
N MET A 1 -17.37 15.83 -4.32
CA MET A 1 -16.90 15.22 -3.05
C MET A 1 -16.37 16.31 -2.13
N LEU A 2 -16.49 16.20 -0.80
CA LEU A 2 -15.83 17.16 0.11
C LEU A 2 -14.34 16.81 0.27
N ASP A 3 -13.48 17.82 0.26
CA ASP A 3 -12.04 17.66 0.48
C ASP A 3 -11.74 17.13 1.89
N PHE A 4 -10.93 16.07 1.98
CA PHE A 4 -10.64 15.41 3.25
C PHE A 4 -9.82 16.27 4.22
N ILE A 5 -8.98 17.18 3.72
CA ILE A 5 -8.09 17.99 4.56
C ILE A 5 -8.87 19.12 5.22
N ASP A 6 -9.60 19.93 4.45
CA ASP A 6 -10.31 21.09 4.99
C ASP A 6 -11.77 20.80 5.40
N GLY A 7 -12.38 19.71 4.90
CA GLY A 7 -13.76 19.32 5.18
C GLY A 7 -14.83 20.30 4.67
N ALA A 8 -14.44 21.30 3.88
CA ALA A 8 -15.30 22.42 3.47
C ALA A 8 -15.34 22.63 1.95
N THR A 9 -14.22 22.39 1.25
CA THR A 9 -14.12 22.61 -0.19
C THR A 9 -14.85 21.50 -0.95
N LEU A 10 -15.80 21.88 -1.81
CA LEU A 10 -16.47 20.94 -2.72
C LEU A 10 -15.62 20.72 -3.97
N ARG A 11 -15.08 19.51 -4.10
CA ARG A 11 -14.24 19.06 -5.22
C ARG A 11 -15.07 18.39 -6.31
N GLN A 12 -14.72 18.63 -7.57
CA GLN A 12 -15.34 17.98 -8.71
C GLN A 12 -15.01 16.49 -8.71
N ASP A 13 -16.04 15.66 -8.87
CA ASP A 13 -15.89 14.21 -8.87
C ASP A 13 -15.25 13.74 -10.19
N THR A 14 -13.95 13.49 -10.15
CA THR A 14 -13.17 12.99 -11.29
C THR A 14 -12.30 11.81 -10.85
N PRO A 15 -11.90 10.91 -11.77
CA PRO A 15 -11.05 9.78 -11.41
C PRO A 15 -9.72 10.19 -10.75
N GLU A 16 -9.13 11.31 -11.17
CA GLU A 16 -7.91 11.85 -10.56
C GLU A 16 -8.18 12.42 -9.16
N GLU A 17 -9.30 13.12 -8.98
CA GLU A 17 -9.69 13.63 -7.66
C GLU A 17 -9.95 12.50 -6.67
N TYR A 18 -10.52 11.39 -7.12
CA TYR A 18 -10.68 10.20 -6.28
C TYR A 18 -9.32 9.70 -5.76
N VAL A 19 -8.33 9.55 -6.65
CA VAL A 19 -6.95 9.16 -6.27
C VAL A 19 -6.36 10.16 -5.27
N ARG A 20 -6.54 11.47 -5.52
CA ARG A 20 -6.06 12.54 -4.63
C ARG A 20 -6.65 12.42 -3.24
N GLN A 21 -7.98 12.26 -3.13
CA GLN A 21 -8.66 12.13 -1.84
C GLN A 21 -8.24 10.88 -1.07
N GLU A 22 -7.98 9.76 -1.75
CA GLU A 22 -7.44 8.55 -1.13
C GLU A 22 -6.01 8.74 -0.60
N ILE A 23 -5.15 9.40 -1.37
CA ILE A 23 -3.80 9.74 -0.91
C ILE A 23 -3.84 10.68 0.29
N LEU A 24 -4.74 11.67 0.31
CA LEU A 24 -4.90 12.56 1.47
C LEU A 24 -5.33 11.79 2.73
N LYS A 25 -6.21 10.80 2.59
CA LYS A 25 -6.57 9.90 3.70
C LYS A 25 -5.37 9.09 4.17
N SER A 26 -4.61 8.51 3.25
CA SER A 26 -3.41 7.71 3.56
C SER A 26 -2.33 8.57 4.24
N LEU A 27 -2.06 9.78 3.76
CA LEU A 27 -1.08 10.69 4.37
C LEU A 27 -1.36 10.95 5.85
N VAL A 28 -2.63 11.16 6.21
CA VAL A 28 -3.03 11.44 7.59
C VAL A 28 -3.13 10.16 8.42
N ARG A 29 -3.81 9.13 7.89
CA ARG A 29 -4.16 7.92 8.65
C ARG A 29 -3.05 6.89 8.71
N GLU A 30 -2.16 6.86 7.73
CA GLU A 30 -1.12 5.83 7.58
C GLU A 30 0.27 6.45 7.79
N TYR A 31 0.61 7.48 7.01
CA TYR A 31 1.91 8.14 7.12
C TYR A 31 2.02 9.11 8.31
N GLY A 32 0.90 9.45 8.96
CA GLY A 32 0.88 10.22 10.20
C GLY A 32 1.12 11.73 10.06
N TYR A 33 0.99 12.29 8.86
CA TYR A 33 1.08 13.73 8.65
C TYR A 33 -0.17 14.45 9.21
N ASP A 34 0.04 15.61 9.86
CA ASP A 34 -1.07 16.43 10.33
C ASP A 34 -1.74 17.17 9.16
N LYS A 35 -3.07 17.26 9.17
CA LYS A 35 -3.85 17.99 8.16
C LYS A 35 -3.38 19.44 8.00
N ARG A 36 -2.92 20.09 9.09
CA ARG A 36 -2.44 21.47 9.08
C ARG A 36 -1.19 21.66 8.22
N ASP A 37 -0.41 20.60 8.03
CA ASP A 37 0.86 20.58 7.30
C ASP A 37 0.67 20.16 5.82
N ILE A 38 -0.56 19.84 5.39
CA ILE A 38 -0.89 19.41 4.04
C ILE A 38 -1.64 20.53 3.30
N ARG A 39 -1.26 20.81 2.04
CA ARG A 39 -1.99 21.72 1.14
C ARG A 39 -2.35 21.01 -0.16
N VAL A 40 -3.57 21.24 -0.61
CA VAL A 40 -4.13 20.70 -1.86
C VAL A 40 -4.14 21.79 -2.92
N GLU A 41 -3.79 21.46 -4.17
CA GLU A 41 -3.70 22.40 -5.30
C GLU A 41 -2.77 23.61 -5.02
N PHE A 42 -1.61 23.34 -4.41
CA PHE A 42 -0.69 24.39 -3.97
C PHE A 42 -0.02 25.10 -5.15
N PRO A 43 -0.11 26.44 -5.25
CA PRO A 43 0.45 27.17 -6.38
C PRO A 43 1.96 27.35 -6.26
N ILE A 44 2.70 26.94 -7.29
CA ILE A 44 4.14 27.19 -7.43
C ILE A 44 4.45 28.04 -8.66
N LYS A 45 5.52 28.83 -8.58
CA LYS A 45 6.14 29.51 -9.73
C LYS A 45 7.04 28.53 -10.46
N PHE A 46 6.74 28.29 -11.73
CA PHE A 46 7.48 27.37 -12.60
C PHE A 46 7.92 28.11 -13.85
N GLY A 47 9.15 28.63 -13.83
CA GLY A 47 9.61 29.60 -14.83
C GLY A 47 8.80 30.90 -14.77
N SER A 48 8.21 31.31 -15.90
CA SER A 48 7.34 32.50 -15.99
C SER A 48 5.87 32.22 -15.65
N ARG A 49 5.45 30.94 -15.61
CA ARG A 49 4.06 30.55 -15.34
C ARG A 49 3.85 30.18 -13.88
N ARG A 50 2.59 30.23 -13.45
CA ARG A 50 2.12 29.60 -12.21
C ARG A 50 1.42 28.29 -12.53
N VAL A 51 1.77 27.24 -11.81
CA VAL A 51 1.13 25.91 -11.89
C VAL A 51 0.70 25.50 -10.49
N ARG A 52 -0.23 24.55 -10.39
CA ARG A 52 -0.68 23.99 -9.11
C ARG A 52 -0.21 22.56 -9.00
N VAL A 53 0.41 22.24 -7.88
CA VAL A 53 0.81 20.89 -7.49
C VAL A 53 -0.33 20.28 -6.69
N ASP A 54 -0.66 19.01 -6.96
CA ASP A 54 -1.84 18.38 -6.38
C ASP A 54 -1.82 18.35 -4.86
N ILE A 55 -0.70 17.90 -4.28
CA ILE A 55 -0.52 17.84 -2.82
C ILE A 55 0.90 18.30 -2.48
N VAL A 56 1.01 19.17 -1.48
CA VAL A 56 2.29 19.56 -0.87
C VAL A 56 2.22 19.32 0.62
N VAL A 57 3.25 18.69 1.17
CA VAL A 57 3.43 18.51 2.61
C VAL A 57 4.60 19.37 3.07
N PHE A 58 4.36 20.10 4.15
CA PHE A 58 5.32 20.99 4.79
C PHE A 58 5.94 20.33 6.04
N PRO A 59 7.15 20.74 6.45
CA PRO A 59 7.68 20.38 7.75
C PRO A 59 6.71 20.75 8.87
N PRO A 60 6.67 19.97 9.97
CA PRO A 60 5.79 20.26 11.09
C PRO A 60 6.11 21.61 11.73
N ASP A 61 5.11 22.19 12.39
CA ASP A 61 5.19 23.43 13.18
C ASP A 61 5.41 24.73 12.38
N LEU A 62 5.33 24.68 11.05
CA LEU A 62 5.27 25.89 10.23
C LEU A 62 3.89 26.56 10.32
N ARG A 63 3.89 27.89 10.45
CA ARG A 63 2.66 28.68 10.34
C ARG A 63 2.20 28.70 8.89
N ALA A 64 0.90 28.89 8.66
CA ALA A 64 0.34 28.97 7.30
C ALA A 64 1.02 30.06 6.43
N SER A 65 1.50 31.16 7.02
CA SER A 65 2.23 32.22 6.31
C SER A 65 3.65 31.81 5.89
N GLU A 66 4.22 30.79 6.52
CA GLU A 66 5.58 30.29 6.27
C GLU A 66 5.58 29.14 5.28
N GLN A 67 4.41 28.55 5.00
CA GLN A 67 4.21 27.52 4.00
C GLN A 67 4.22 28.12 2.59
N THR A 68 5.36 28.01 1.94
CA THR A 68 5.69 28.65 0.66
C THR A 68 6.38 27.62 -0.24
N GLN A 69 6.51 27.92 -1.54
CA GLN A 69 7.26 27.05 -2.46
C GLN A 69 8.67 26.71 -1.98
N SER A 70 9.33 27.62 -1.26
CA SER A 70 10.66 27.39 -0.69
C SER A 70 10.67 26.53 0.57
N THR A 71 9.55 26.36 1.26
CA THR A 71 9.46 25.55 2.49
C THR A 71 8.70 24.24 2.29
N ALA A 72 8.18 23.99 1.09
CA ALA A 72 7.65 22.70 0.69
C ALA A 72 8.72 21.61 0.87
N TRP A 73 8.33 20.46 1.40
CA TRP A 73 9.26 19.35 1.71
C TRP A 73 8.95 18.08 0.91
N LEU A 74 7.67 17.73 0.77
CA LEU A 74 7.20 16.61 -0.03
C LEU A 74 6.16 17.08 -1.04
N ILE A 75 6.27 16.62 -2.28
CA ILE A 75 5.32 16.87 -3.37
C ILE A 75 4.66 15.56 -3.79
N ILE A 76 3.35 15.56 -3.98
CA ILE A 76 2.66 14.42 -4.60
C ILE A 76 1.86 14.88 -5.80
N GLU A 77 2.03 14.18 -6.91
CA GLU A 77 1.25 14.34 -8.14
C GLU A 77 0.32 13.13 -8.30
N CYS A 78 -0.96 13.41 -8.46
CA CYS A 78 -2.01 12.41 -8.66
C CYS A 78 -2.48 12.43 -10.11
N LYS A 79 -2.72 11.26 -10.69
CA LYS A 79 -3.27 11.11 -12.04
C LYS A 79 -4.45 10.16 -12.04
N SER A 80 -5.21 10.17 -13.12
CA SER A 80 -6.17 9.08 -13.38
C SER A 80 -5.43 7.79 -13.78
N ALA A 81 -6.01 6.62 -13.49
CA ALA A 81 -5.47 5.30 -13.84
C ALA A 81 -5.10 5.11 -15.34
N LYS A 82 -5.60 5.98 -16.23
CA LYS A 82 -5.25 5.96 -17.66
C LYS A 82 -3.83 6.47 -17.95
N VAL A 83 -3.26 7.28 -17.06
CA VAL A 83 -1.93 7.85 -17.21
C VAL A 83 -0.92 6.87 -16.64
N ARG A 84 0.12 6.55 -17.41
CA ARG A 84 1.19 5.63 -16.99
C ARG A 84 2.42 6.41 -16.51
N PRO A 85 3.23 5.84 -15.60
CA PRO A 85 4.44 6.49 -15.10
C PRO A 85 5.41 6.96 -16.20
N SER A 86 5.49 6.21 -17.30
CA SER A 86 6.40 6.46 -18.43
C SER A 86 5.91 7.51 -19.44
N MET A 87 4.72 8.10 -19.26
CA MET A 87 4.21 9.12 -20.18
C MET A 87 4.99 10.43 -20.06
N LYS A 88 5.48 10.96 -21.18
CA LYS A 88 6.35 12.17 -21.19
C LYS A 88 5.72 13.46 -20.65
N LYS A 89 4.40 13.65 -20.81
CA LYS A 89 3.74 14.91 -20.42
C LYS A 89 3.23 14.92 -18.98
N ASP A 90 2.80 13.76 -18.48
CA ASP A 90 2.03 13.64 -17.24
C ASP A 90 2.53 12.51 -16.31
N GLY A 91 3.63 11.85 -16.70
CA GLY A 91 4.29 10.82 -15.91
C GLY A 91 5.24 11.41 -14.87
N VAL A 92 6.16 10.57 -14.39
CA VAL A 92 7.07 10.88 -13.27
C VAL A 92 7.91 12.14 -13.52
N GLU A 93 8.30 12.41 -14.77
CA GLU A 93 9.11 13.58 -15.14
C GLU A 93 8.43 14.92 -14.78
N GLN A 94 7.09 14.97 -14.79
CA GLN A 94 6.34 16.16 -14.37
C GLN A 94 6.56 16.45 -12.89
N MET A 95 6.38 15.42 -12.04
CA MET A 95 6.62 15.52 -10.60
C MET A 95 8.08 15.90 -10.31
N LEU A 96 9.05 15.24 -10.96
CA LEU A 96 10.48 15.55 -10.81
C LEU A 96 10.80 17.01 -11.17
N SER A 97 10.14 17.53 -12.21
CA SER A 97 10.27 18.95 -12.59
C SER A 97 9.73 19.88 -11.50
N TYR A 98 8.59 19.56 -10.88
CA TYR A 98 8.04 20.33 -9.77
C TYR A 98 8.94 20.29 -8.53
N MET A 99 9.49 19.12 -8.20
CA MET A 99 10.48 18.98 -7.14
C MET A 99 11.71 19.87 -7.41
N ALA A 100 12.26 19.86 -8.62
CA ALA A 100 13.41 20.68 -8.99
C ALA A 100 13.13 22.19 -8.92
N ALA A 101 11.87 22.61 -9.09
CA ALA A 101 11.46 24.00 -8.95
C ALA A 101 11.29 24.45 -7.48
N CYS A 102 11.33 23.52 -6.52
CA CYS A 102 11.11 23.80 -5.10
C CYS A 102 12.41 23.55 -4.30
N PRO A 103 13.09 24.61 -3.81
CA PRO A 103 14.44 24.51 -3.27
C PRO A 103 14.64 23.46 -2.16
N ASN A 104 13.68 23.32 -1.25
CA ASN A 104 13.79 22.45 -0.06
C ASN A 104 12.91 21.20 -0.13
N VAL A 105 12.29 20.91 -1.29
CA VAL A 105 11.58 19.65 -1.48
C VAL A 105 12.59 18.54 -1.56
N GLU A 106 12.54 17.56 -0.67
CA GLU A 106 13.47 16.43 -0.63
C GLU A 106 12.87 15.16 -1.23
N VAL A 107 11.55 15.02 -1.21
CA VAL A 107 10.88 13.79 -1.63
C VAL A 107 9.70 14.11 -2.55
N GLY A 108 9.42 13.24 -3.51
CA GLY A 108 8.22 13.29 -4.33
C GLY A 108 7.58 11.92 -4.50
N MET A 109 6.26 11.91 -4.68
CA MET A 109 5.49 10.74 -5.09
C MET A 109 4.64 11.06 -6.32
N TRP A 110 4.62 10.16 -7.28
CA TRP A 110 3.67 10.16 -8.38
C TRP A 110 2.76 8.94 -8.22
N THR A 111 1.46 9.09 -8.42
CA THR A 111 0.53 7.96 -8.40
C THR A 111 -0.71 8.18 -9.26
N ASN A 112 -1.23 7.09 -9.85
CA ASN A 112 -2.50 7.06 -10.56
C ASN A 112 -3.57 6.20 -9.86
N GLY A 113 -3.32 5.78 -8.61
CA GLY A 113 -4.15 4.86 -7.84
C GLY A 113 -3.86 3.36 -8.06
N GLU A 114 -3.13 3.00 -9.12
CA GLU A 114 -2.71 1.62 -9.42
C GLU A 114 -1.19 1.45 -9.34
N ASP A 115 -0.48 2.39 -9.96
CA ASP A 115 0.96 2.56 -9.99
C ASP A 115 1.38 3.68 -9.03
N MET A 116 2.60 3.55 -8.51
CA MET A 116 3.23 4.53 -7.64
C MET A 116 4.73 4.56 -7.92
N ALA A 117 5.30 5.75 -7.97
CA ALA A 117 6.74 5.94 -8.07
C ALA A 117 7.18 7.06 -7.12
N SER A 118 8.16 6.79 -6.28
CA SER A 118 8.65 7.71 -5.27
C SER A 118 10.12 8.02 -5.51
N TYR A 119 10.50 9.28 -5.30
CA TYR A 119 11.88 9.73 -5.53
C TYR A 119 12.34 10.61 -4.37
N ALA A 120 13.60 10.45 -3.96
CA ALA A 120 14.29 11.39 -3.08
C ALA A 120 15.37 12.14 -3.86
N PHE A 121 15.63 13.38 -3.48
CA PHE A 121 16.87 14.04 -3.87
C PHE A 121 18.01 13.61 -2.93
N GLU A 122 19.10 13.16 -3.54
CA GLU A 122 20.36 12.91 -2.85
C GLU A 122 21.44 13.86 -3.37
N THR A 123 22.45 14.12 -2.52
CA THR A 123 23.61 14.89 -2.96
C THR A 123 24.59 13.97 -3.67
N GLY A 124 24.74 14.16 -4.99
CA GLY A 124 25.71 13.43 -5.79
C GLY A 124 27.15 13.75 -5.42
N THR A 125 28.09 12.96 -5.93
CA THR A 125 29.54 13.08 -5.65
C THR A 125 30.14 14.44 -5.98
N SER A 126 29.57 15.17 -6.93
CA SER A 126 29.98 16.54 -7.31
C SER A 126 29.08 17.64 -6.75
N GLY A 127 28.23 17.33 -5.77
CA GLY A 127 27.38 18.30 -5.06
C GLY A 127 26.07 18.67 -5.75
N GLN A 128 25.76 18.13 -6.93
CA GLN A 128 24.43 18.30 -7.53
C GLN A 128 23.36 17.48 -6.78
N ARG A 129 22.12 17.97 -6.78
CA ARG A 129 20.96 17.17 -6.39
C ARG A 129 20.64 16.18 -7.51
N VAL A 130 20.66 14.90 -7.20
CA VAL A 130 20.28 13.81 -8.12
C VAL A 130 19.02 13.17 -7.56
N SER A 131 18.01 12.99 -8.42
CA SER A 131 16.82 12.23 -8.03
C SER A 131 17.13 10.74 -8.09
N VAL A 132 16.91 10.05 -6.98
CA VAL A 132 17.04 8.60 -6.86
C VAL A 132 15.66 8.03 -6.57
N GLU A 133 15.30 6.96 -7.27
CA GLU A 133 14.05 6.25 -6.99
C GLU A 133 14.16 5.57 -5.62
N ILE A 134 13.18 5.87 -4.76
CA ILE A 134 13.06 5.28 -3.43
C ILE A 134 11.84 4.37 -3.39
N PRO A 135 11.84 3.33 -2.54
CA PRO A 135 10.70 2.44 -2.45
C PRO A 135 9.41 3.15 -2.03
N ASP A 136 9.48 4.10 -1.09
CA ASP A 136 8.32 4.87 -0.61
C ASP A 136 8.70 6.25 -0.07
N ILE A 137 7.67 7.08 0.15
CA ILE A 137 7.82 8.29 0.96
C ILE A 137 8.01 7.94 2.45
N PRO A 138 8.74 8.78 3.20
CA PRO A 138 8.88 8.63 4.65
C PRO A 138 7.55 8.81 5.39
N HIS A 139 7.43 8.23 6.59
CA HIS A 139 6.37 8.58 7.53
C HIS A 139 6.73 9.86 8.29
N CYS A 140 5.73 10.58 8.78
CA CYS A 140 5.92 11.75 9.62
C CYS A 140 6.67 11.36 10.89
N GLY A 141 7.81 12.02 11.14
CA GLY A 141 8.65 11.74 12.30
C GLY A 141 9.47 10.45 12.19
N ASP A 142 9.64 9.86 11.00
CA ASP A 142 10.61 8.80 10.77
C ASP A 142 12.01 9.28 11.18
N SER A 143 12.41 8.97 12.42
CA SER A 143 13.80 8.97 12.82
C SER A 143 14.43 7.64 12.43
N ALA A 144 15.75 7.60 12.32
CA ALA A 144 16.48 6.34 12.13
C ALA A 144 16.26 5.32 13.26
N GLU A 145 15.47 5.64 14.30
CA GLU A 145 15.28 4.87 15.53
C GLU A 145 13.86 4.32 15.74
N ALA A 146 13.01 4.28 14.71
CA ALA A 146 11.74 3.54 14.82
C ALA A 146 12.04 2.05 15.10
N GLY A 147 11.82 1.64 16.34
CA GLY A 147 12.11 0.31 16.87
C GLY A 147 11.12 -0.76 16.42
N THR A 148 11.16 -1.91 17.09
CA THR A 148 10.21 -3.01 16.88
C THR A 148 8.77 -2.52 17.18
N PRO A 149 7.81 -2.71 16.28
CA PRO A 149 6.42 -2.34 16.52
C PRO A 149 5.80 -3.21 17.62
N ARG A 150 4.70 -2.74 18.20
CA ARG A 150 3.86 -3.53 19.10
C ARG A 150 2.48 -3.78 18.50
N PHE A 151 1.84 -4.89 18.86
CA PHE A 151 0.50 -5.23 18.34
C PHE A 151 -0.56 -4.19 18.69
N ASP A 152 -0.46 -3.55 19.86
CA ASP A 152 -1.37 -2.47 20.30
C ASP A 152 -1.27 -1.19 19.46
N GLN A 153 -0.29 -1.09 18.57
CA GLN A 153 -0.12 0.02 17.62
C GLN A 153 -0.70 -0.28 16.23
N LEU A 154 -1.14 -1.52 15.98
CA LEU A 154 -1.79 -1.89 14.72
C LEU A 154 -3.14 -1.21 14.61
N ARG A 155 -3.49 -0.79 13.40
CA ARG A 155 -4.77 -0.13 13.13
C ARG A 155 -5.66 -1.08 12.33
N PRO A 156 -6.92 -1.30 12.74
CA PRO A 156 -7.90 -1.93 11.87
C PRO A 156 -7.98 -1.14 10.57
N ALA A 157 -7.87 -1.82 9.45
CA ALA A 157 -7.82 -1.13 8.17
C ALA A 157 -9.23 -0.63 7.81
N ALA A 158 -9.36 0.63 7.42
CA ALA A 158 -10.54 1.06 6.68
C ALA A 158 -10.56 0.31 5.33
N SER A 159 -11.76 -0.06 4.86
CA SER A 159 -12.00 -0.84 3.63
C SER A 159 -11.05 -0.51 2.48
N ASP A 160 -10.98 0.78 2.14
CA ASP A 160 -10.28 1.22 0.95
C ASP A 160 -8.76 1.23 1.16
N SER A 161 -8.30 1.59 2.37
CA SER A 161 -6.88 1.60 2.73
C SER A 161 -6.21 0.24 2.59
N LEU A 162 -6.85 -0.84 3.06
CA LEU A 162 -6.27 -2.19 2.93
C LEU A 162 -6.19 -2.63 1.46
N LEU A 163 -7.26 -2.37 0.72
CA LEU A 163 -7.32 -2.66 -0.71
C LEU A 163 -6.20 -1.95 -1.46
N PHE A 164 -5.97 -0.67 -1.18
CA PHE A 164 -4.87 0.09 -1.78
C PHE A 164 -3.51 -0.44 -1.37
N ALA A 165 -3.31 -0.81 -0.11
CA ALA A 165 -2.06 -1.40 0.35
C ALA A 165 -1.76 -2.72 -0.38
N PHE A 166 -2.77 -3.58 -0.57
CA PHE A 166 -2.61 -4.84 -1.30
C PHE A 166 -2.34 -4.60 -2.79
N ARG A 167 -3.07 -3.68 -3.44
CA ARG A 167 -2.81 -3.30 -4.84
C ARG A 167 -1.39 -2.73 -5.00
N ARG A 168 -0.98 -1.82 -4.12
CA ARG A 168 0.37 -1.23 -4.12
C ARG A 168 1.44 -2.31 -3.94
N ALA A 169 1.22 -3.24 -3.01
CA ALA A 169 2.13 -4.34 -2.78
C ALA A 169 2.25 -5.25 -4.01
N HIS A 170 1.12 -5.62 -4.62
CA HIS A 170 1.06 -6.44 -5.83
C HIS A 170 1.76 -5.78 -7.02
N SER A 171 1.42 -4.53 -7.33
CA SER A 171 2.05 -3.74 -8.40
C SER A 171 3.55 -3.60 -8.18
N TYR A 172 3.98 -3.36 -6.94
CA TYR A 172 5.41 -3.19 -6.62
C TYR A 172 6.21 -4.47 -6.84
N ILE A 173 5.70 -5.64 -6.44
CA ILE A 173 6.34 -6.94 -6.69
C ILE A 173 6.48 -7.16 -8.20
N ALA A 174 5.38 -7.00 -8.95
CA ALA A 174 5.37 -7.22 -10.40
C ALA A 174 6.34 -6.27 -11.13
N GLY A 175 6.34 -4.98 -10.77
CA GLY A 175 7.15 -3.96 -11.42
C GLY A 175 8.64 -4.04 -11.10
N ASN A 176 9.01 -4.27 -9.84
CA ASN A 176 10.41 -4.20 -9.41
C ASN A 176 11.17 -5.52 -9.61
N GLN A 177 10.46 -6.65 -9.56
CA GLN A 177 11.09 -7.97 -9.71
C GLN A 177 10.82 -8.60 -11.09
N GLY A 178 10.06 -7.90 -11.95
CA GLY A 178 9.73 -8.37 -13.31
C GLY A 178 8.84 -9.61 -13.34
N MET A 179 8.16 -9.91 -12.23
CA MET A 179 7.25 -11.04 -12.11
C MET A 179 5.98 -10.83 -12.94
N GLN A 180 5.42 -11.92 -13.45
CA GLN A 180 4.08 -11.85 -14.03
C GLN A 180 3.05 -11.54 -12.95
N LYS A 181 1.94 -10.87 -13.30
CA LYS A 181 0.88 -10.52 -12.34
C LYS A 181 0.38 -11.72 -11.51
N PRO A 182 0.18 -12.93 -12.08
CA PRO A 182 -0.20 -14.10 -11.27
C PRO A 182 0.89 -14.53 -10.28
N GLU A 183 2.16 -14.47 -10.65
CA GLU A 183 3.29 -14.86 -9.78
C GLU A 183 3.43 -13.87 -8.62
N ALA A 184 3.39 -12.56 -8.92
CA ALA A 184 3.40 -11.51 -7.91
C ALA A 184 2.24 -11.63 -6.92
N PHE A 185 1.09 -12.12 -7.38
CA PHE A 185 -0.05 -12.39 -6.51
C PHE A 185 0.24 -13.52 -5.52
N TRP A 186 0.81 -14.64 -5.98
CA TRP A 186 1.14 -15.75 -5.08
C TRP A 186 2.20 -15.37 -4.05
N GLU A 187 3.19 -14.55 -4.42
CA GLU A 187 4.16 -14.03 -3.46
C GLU A 187 3.51 -13.10 -2.43
N LEU A 188 2.63 -12.20 -2.85
CA LEU A 188 1.87 -11.36 -1.92
C LEU A 188 1.01 -12.20 -0.98
N LEU A 189 0.37 -13.25 -1.50
CA LEU A 189 -0.46 -14.15 -0.70
C LEU A 189 0.36 -14.79 0.42
N LYS A 190 1.56 -15.33 0.13
CA LYS A 190 2.46 -15.89 1.16
C LYS A 190 2.72 -14.89 2.30
N LEU A 191 2.92 -13.61 1.99
CA LEU A 191 3.14 -12.56 3.00
C LEU A 191 1.90 -12.23 3.82
N ILE A 192 0.72 -12.22 3.20
CA ILE A 192 -0.56 -12.02 3.91
C ILE A 192 -0.74 -13.10 4.98
N PHE A 193 -0.48 -14.37 4.64
CA PHE A 193 -0.54 -15.46 5.63
C PHE A 193 0.50 -15.35 6.72
N CYS A 194 1.73 -14.95 6.38
CA CYS A 194 2.76 -14.72 7.39
C CYS A 194 2.31 -13.65 8.40
N LYS A 195 1.63 -12.60 7.93
CA LYS A 195 1.10 -11.55 8.79
C LYS A 195 -0.05 -12.03 9.68
N ILE A 196 -1.00 -12.79 9.14
CA ILE A 196 -2.11 -13.38 9.90
C ILE A 196 -1.58 -14.33 10.99
N GLN A 197 -0.62 -15.19 10.62
CA GLN A 197 0.02 -16.11 11.54
C GLN A 197 0.78 -15.36 12.65
N ASP A 198 1.49 -14.28 12.30
CA ASP A 198 2.19 -13.44 13.27
C ASP A 198 1.22 -12.80 14.27
N GLU A 199 0.14 -12.19 13.79
CA GLU A 199 -0.87 -11.56 14.66
C GLU A 199 -1.61 -12.55 15.56
N ARG A 200 -1.75 -13.81 15.11
CA ARG A 200 -2.49 -14.86 15.83
C ARG A 200 -1.63 -15.54 16.90
N ASP A 201 -0.42 -15.93 16.55
CA ASP A 201 0.36 -16.89 17.34
C ASP A 201 1.59 -16.26 18.03
N SER A 202 2.10 -15.14 17.52
CA SER A 202 3.31 -14.53 18.08
C SER A 202 3.01 -13.75 19.36
N SER A 203 3.90 -13.88 20.35
CA SER A 203 3.83 -13.07 21.58
C SER A 203 4.25 -11.60 21.36
N SER A 204 4.97 -11.32 20.27
CA SER A 204 5.39 -9.98 19.85
C SER A 204 5.54 -9.92 18.34
N PRO A 205 5.30 -8.77 17.68
CA PRO A 205 5.30 -8.68 16.22
C PRO A 205 6.63 -9.14 15.62
N GLN A 206 6.57 -10.09 14.69
CA GLN A 206 7.70 -10.53 13.87
C GLN A 206 7.57 -10.05 12.42
N PHE A 207 6.35 -9.73 11.97
CA PHE A 207 6.07 -9.21 10.64
C PHE A 207 6.36 -7.71 10.57
N TYR A 208 7.64 -7.36 10.51
CA TYR A 208 8.07 -5.96 10.36
C TYR A 208 9.43 -5.84 9.67
N ALA A 209 9.73 -4.64 9.20
CA ALA A 209 11.06 -4.19 8.80
C ALA A 209 11.34 -2.83 9.45
N THR A 210 12.51 -2.67 10.07
CA THR A 210 12.94 -1.39 10.65
C THR A 210 13.63 -0.51 9.62
N PRO A 211 13.66 0.83 9.79
CA PRO A 211 14.44 1.71 8.93
C PRO A 211 15.92 1.29 8.82
N LYS A 212 16.55 0.91 9.94
CA LYS A 212 17.94 0.44 9.97
C LYS A 212 18.14 -0.87 9.18
N GLU A 213 17.17 -1.77 9.20
CA GLU A 213 17.24 -3.01 8.43
C GLU A 213 17.16 -2.76 6.92
N ARG A 214 16.44 -1.72 6.48
CA ARG A 214 16.27 -1.40 5.06
C ARG A 214 17.51 -0.78 4.40
N GLN A 215 18.44 -0.25 5.20
CA GLN A 215 19.59 0.53 4.70
C GLN A 215 20.77 -0.33 4.21
N ASN A 216 20.86 -1.59 4.61
CA ASN A 216 22.02 -2.43 4.30
C ASN A 216 21.63 -3.90 4.08
N MET A 217 22.46 -4.62 3.31
CA MET A 217 22.19 -6.01 2.94
C MET A 217 22.04 -6.93 4.15
N THR A 218 22.83 -6.73 5.21
CA THR A 218 22.74 -7.53 6.44
C THR A 218 21.38 -7.36 7.13
N GLY A 219 20.85 -6.14 7.14
CA GLY A 219 19.53 -5.81 7.66
C GLY A 219 18.41 -6.43 6.84
N LEU A 220 18.51 -6.34 5.51
CA LEU A 220 17.56 -6.95 4.59
C LEU A 220 17.51 -8.47 4.78
N MET A 221 18.67 -9.13 4.87
CA MET A 221 18.76 -10.57 5.11
C MET A 221 18.19 -10.97 6.48
N ARG A 222 18.34 -10.14 7.51
CA ARG A 222 17.69 -10.35 8.82
C ARG A 222 16.17 -10.30 8.71
N CYS A 223 15.63 -9.32 7.99
CA CYS A 223 14.20 -9.26 7.69
C CYS A 223 13.74 -10.50 6.92
N SER A 224 14.44 -10.89 5.85
CA SER A 224 14.12 -12.08 5.07
C SER A 224 14.11 -13.36 5.89
N SER A 225 15.10 -13.55 6.77
CA SER A 225 15.14 -14.71 7.66
C SER A 225 13.98 -14.73 8.66
N ARG A 226 13.61 -13.56 9.21
CA ARG A 226 12.47 -13.43 10.14
C ARG A 226 11.15 -13.80 9.46
N ILE A 227 10.88 -13.27 8.28
CA ILE A 227 9.67 -13.59 7.52
C ILE A 227 9.67 -15.04 7.01
N GLY A 228 10.83 -15.56 6.59
CA GLY A 228 10.95 -16.96 6.19
C GLY A 228 10.55 -17.94 7.30
N LYS A 229 10.90 -17.65 8.56
CA LYS A 229 10.47 -18.46 9.72
C LYS A 229 8.96 -18.44 9.92
N LEU A 230 8.31 -17.29 9.76
CA LEU A 230 6.85 -17.20 9.78
C LEU A 230 6.25 -18.07 8.67
N PHE A 231 6.85 -18.05 7.48
CA PHE A 231 6.35 -18.84 6.37
C PHE A 231 6.48 -20.35 6.59
N GLU A 232 7.54 -20.83 7.24
CA GLU A 232 7.64 -22.24 7.64
C GLU A 232 6.51 -22.66 8.60
N ASN A 233 6.12 -21.79 9.53
CA ASN A 233 4.97 -22.03 10.41
C ASN A 233 3.66 -22.05 9.60
N VAL A 234 3.48 -21.10 8.69
CA VAL A 234 2.33 -21.03 7.77
C VAL A 234 2.19 -22.31 6.96
N LYS A 235 3.29 -22.84 6.40
CA LYS A 235 3.27 -24.12 5.65
C LYS A 235 2.79 -25.29 6.50
N THR A 236 3.17 -25.30 7.78
CA THR A 236 2.77 -26.34 8.73
C THR A 236 1.29 -26.22 9.11
N GLN A 237 0.78 -25.00 9.23
CA GLN A 237 -0.63 -24.73 9.59
C GLN A 237 -1.58 -24.89 8.39
N TYR A 238 -1.11 -24.62 7.17
CA TYR A 238 -1.89 -24.64 5.95
C TYR A 238 -1.27 -25.54 4.85
N PRO A 239 -1.04 -26.85 5.11
CA PRO A 239 -0.40 -27.77 4.16
C PRO A 239 -1.24 -28.02 2.90
N GLN A 240 -2.54 -27.74 2.94
CA GLN A 240 -3.45 -27.78 1.80
C GLN A 240 -3.26 -26.60 0.82
N ILE A 241 -2.61 -25.51 1.25
CA ILE A 241 -2.37 -24.30 0.44
C ILE A 241 -0.96 -24.32 -0.11
N PHE A 242 0.01 -24.45 0.80
CA PHE A 242 1.42 -24.25 0.52
C PHE A 242 2.12 -25.59 0.56
N LYS A 243 2.85 -25.91 -0.50
CA LYS A 243 3.64 -27.14 -0.52
C LYS A 243 4.86 -27.01 0.40
N PRO A 244 5.35 -28.12 0.99
CA PRO A 244 6.52 -28.08 1.88
C PRO A 244 7.77 -27.45 1.24
N VAL A 245 7.94 -27.63 -0.08
CA VAL A 245 9.09 -27.12 -0.85
C VAL A 245 8.98 -25.65 -1.22
N GLU A 246 7.81 -25.03 -1.07
CA GLU A 246 7.63 -23.62 -1.42
C GLU A 246 8.45 -22.72 -0.48
N GLN A 247 8.96 -21.65 -1.05
CA GLN A 247 9.67 -20.58 -0.37
C GLN A 247 9.13 -19.23 -0.85
N ILE A 248 9.46 -18.16 -0.13
CA ILE A 248 9.23 -16.79 -0.58
C ILE A 248 10.33 -16.46 -1.59
N GLU A 249 9.94 -16.16 -2.81
CA GLU A 249 10.84 -15.90 -3.95
C GLU A 249 10.96 -14.40 -4.22
N LEU A 250 10.95 -13.58 -3.17
CA LEU A 250 11.07 -12.13 -3.26
C LEU A 250 12.50 -11.68 -2.95
N ASP A 251 12.98 -10.70 -3.73
CA ASP A 251 14.26 -10.05 -3.45
C ASP A 251 14.22 -9.40 -2.06
N PRO A 252 15.32 -9.44 -1.27
CA PRO A 252 15.30 -8.92 0.10
C PRO A 252 14.83 -7.46 0.23
N LYS A 253 15.15 -6.62 -0.76
CA LYS A 253 14.67 -5.23 -0.84
C LYS A 253 13.16 -5.14 -1.05
N VAL A 254 12.64 -5.94 -1.99
CA VAL A 254 11.22 -6.00 -2.32
C VAL A 254 10.45 -6.51 -1.10
N LEU A 255 10.89 -7.62 -0.52
CA LEU A 255 10.30 -8.20 0.68
C LEU A 255 10.19 -7.18 1.83
N ALA A 256 11.30 -6.50 2.16
CA ALA A 256 11.32 -5.53 3.26
C ALA A 256 10.38 -4.34 3.01
N TYR A 257 10.23 -3.92 1.75
CA TYR A 257 9.26 -2.89 1.39
C TYR A 257 7.82 -3.36 1.61
N ILE A 258 7.44 -4.52 1.07
CA ILE A 258 6.07 -5.05 1.21
C ILE A 258 5.71 -5.27 2.68
N VAL A 259 6.65 -5.81 3.46
CA VAL A 259 6.49 -5.97 4.91
C VAL A 259 6.24 -4.62 5.57
N THR A 260 6.94 -3.55 5.15
CA THR A 260 6.73 -2.20 5.70
C THR A 260 5.34 -1.65 5.37
N GLN A 261 4.84 -1.89 4.16
CA GLN A 261 3.49 -1.45 3.77
C GLN A 261 2.41 -2.16 4.58
N LEU A 262 2.57 -3.47 4.77
CA LEU A 262 1.54 -4.27 5.43
C LEU A 262 1.65 -4.21 6.95
N ARG A 263 2.80 -3.88 7.54
CA ARG A 263 3.03 -3.98 9.01
C ARG A 263 2.01 -3.21 9.85
N MET A 264 1.47 -2.10 9.35
CA MET A 264 0.63 -1.17 10.13
C MET A 264 -0.83 -1.61 10.28
N PHE A 265 -1.30 -2.50 9.41
CA PHE A 265 -2.68 -2.97 9.44
C PHE A 265 -2.82 -4.12 10.43
N SER A 266 -3.93 -4.22 11.15
CA SER A 266 -4.34 -5.49 11.78
C SER A 266 -5.20 -6.25 10.78
N LEU A 267 -4.73 -7.40 10.29
CA LEU A 267 -5.54 -8.23 9.39
C LEU A 267 -6.59 -9.04 10.14
N LEU A 268 -6.30 -9.45 11.38
CA LEU A 268 -7.27 -10.17 12.20
C LEU A 268 -8.45 -9.28 12.59
N ASP A 269 -8.19 -8.05 13.02
CA ASP A 269 -9.25 -7.13 13.48
C ASP A 269 -9.92 -6.35 12.34
N SER A 270 -9.45 -6.52 11.10
CA SER A 270 -10.11 -5.93 9.93
C SER A 270 -11.40 -6.67 9.62
N ASP A 271 -12.42 -5.94 9.19
CA ASP A 271 -13.72 -6.50 8.80
C ASP A 271 -13.56 -7.55 7.67
N VAL A 272 -14.29 -8.66 7.78
CA VAL A 272 -14.36 -9.73 6.78
C VAL A 272 -14.72 -9.20 5.40
N ASP A 273 -15.56 -8.17 5.34
CA ASP A 273 -15.96 -7.50 4.11
C ASP A 273 -14.80 -6.79 3.44
N VAL A 274 -13.90 -6.23 4.25
CA VAL A 274 -12.70 -5.52 3.80
C VAL A 274 -11.66 -6.51 3.27
N LYS A 275 -11.42 -7.60 4.01
CA LYS A 275 -10.53 -8.69 3.58
C LYS A 275 -11.00 -9.33 2.27
N GLY A 276 -12.29 -9.66 2.18
CA GLY A 276 -12.88 -10.28 1.00
C GLY A 276 -12.83 -9.37 -0.23
N LYS A 277 -13.19 -8.08 -0.10
CA LYS A 277 -13.08 -7.10 -1.21
C LYS A 277 -11.64 -6.92 -1.67
N ALA A 278 -10.69 -6.80 -0.73
CA ALA A 278 -9.28 -6.65 -1.07
C ALA A 278 -8.75 -7.88 -1.84
N TYR A 279 -9.16 -9.08 -1.43
CA TYR A 279 -8.83 -10.32 -2.12
C TYR A 279 -9.47 -10.41 -3.50
N GLU A 280 -10.79 -10.21 -3.61
CA GLU A 280 -11.55 -10.26 -4.87
C GLU A 280 -10.99 -9.32 -5.92
N GLU A 281 -10.48 -8.16 -5.53
CA GLU A 281 -9.98 -7.17 -6.47
C GLU A 281 -8.58 -7.49 -6.99
N VAL A 282 -7.70 -7.98 -6.11
CA VAL A 282 -6.35 -8.44 -6.50
C VAL A 282 -6.43 -9.75 -7.29
N VAL A 283 -7.37 -10.64 -6.96
CA VAL A 283 -7.56 -11.94 -7.61
C VAL A 283 -8.42 -11.84 -8.86
N GLY A 284 -9.50 -11.07 -8.82
CA GLY A 284 -10.47 -10.96 -9.90
C GLY A 284 -9.87 -10.36 -11.16
N SER A 285 -8.95 -9.41 -11.03
CA SER A 285 -8.20 -8.88 -12.19
C SER A 285 -7.32 -9.94 -12.88
N ASN A 286 -6.84 -10.95 -12.13
CA ASN A 286 -5.99 -12.04 -12.65
C ASN A 286 -6.79 -13.29 -13.09
N LEU A 287 -7.97 -13.55 -12.52
CA LEU A 287 -8.82 -14.70 -12.87
C LEU A 287 -9.78 -14.44 -14.04
N ARG A 288 -10.24 -13.18 -14.23
CA ARG A 288 -11.23 -12.81 -15.28
C ARG A 288 -10.73 -13.01 -16.71
N GLY A 289 -9.41 -13.16 -16.92
CA GLY A 289 -8.79 -13.20 -18.25
C GLY A 289 -8.90 -14.54 -19.00
N ASP A 290 -8.78 -15.68 -18.31
CA ASP A 290 -8.47 -16.95 -19.00
C ASP A 290 -9.40 -18.14 -18.69
N ARG A 291 -10.28 -18.08 -17.67
CA ARG A 291 -10.99 -19.29 -17.20
C ARG A 291 -12.50 -19.16 -16.98
N GLY A 292 -13.09 -17.99 -17.23
CA GLY A 292 -14.53 -17.77 -17.02
C GLY A 292 -14.96 -17.90 -15.55
N GLU A 293 -14.02 -17.71 -14.62
CA GLU A 293 -14.28 -17.72 -13.18
C GLU A 293 -14.72 -16.31 -12.73
N PHE A 294 -15.91 -16.22 -12.13
CA PHE A 294 -16.48 -14.98 -11.62
C PHE A 294 -16.82 -15.14 -10.14
N PHE A 295 -16.63 -14.07 -9.36
CA PHE A 295 -17.16 -14.01 -8.01
C PHE A 295 -18.67 -13.76 -8.04
N THR A 296 -19.41 -14.45 -7.18
CA THR A 296 -20.83 -14.18 -6.96
C THR A 296 -20.96 -12.83 -6.24
N PRO A 297 -21.75 -11.87 -6.76
CA PRO A 297 -21.93 -10.57 -6.13
C PRO A 297 -22.44 -10.68 -4.69
N ARG A 298 -21.90 -9.88 -3.76
CA ARG A 298 -22.24 -9.94 -2.33
C ARG A 298 -23.73 -9.75 -2.02
N ASN A 299 -24.40 -8.88 -2.76
CA ASN A 299 -25.84 -8.69 -2.62
C ASN A 299 -26.63 -9.96 -2.94
N VAL A 300 -26.15 -10.80 -3.87
CA VAL A 300 -26.74 -12.10 -4.18
C VAL A 300 -26.45 -13.11 -3.07
N CYS A 301 -25.20 -13.16 -2.59
CA CYS A 301 -24.83 -14.04 -1.46
C CYS A 301 -25.68 -13.72 -0.22
N ASN A 302 -25.78 -12.45 0.16
CA ASN A 302 -26.56 -12.02 1.33
C ASN A 302 -28.04 -12.36 1.17
N MET A 303 -28.62 -12.08 0.00
CA MET A 303 -30.00 -12.47 -0.30
C MET A 303 -30.19 -13.99 -0.16
N MET A 304 -29.28 -14.81 -0.68
CA MET A 304 -29.39 -16.28 -0.57
C MET A 304 -29.29 -16.75 0.88
N VAL A 305 -28.38 -16.19 1.68
CA VAL A 305 -28.26 -16.52 3.11
C VAL A 305 -29.53 -16.10 3.86
N GLU A 306 -30.05 -14.90 3.63
CA GLU A 306 -31.30 -14.43 4.23
C GLU A 306 -32.51 -15.28 3.83
N MET A 307 -32.56 -15.75 2.59
CA MET A 307 -33.64 -16.62 2.11
C MET A 307 -33.56 -18.03 2.70
N LEU A 308 -32.36 -18.55 2.96
CA LEU A 308 -32.13 -19.89 3.48
C LEU A 308 -32.18 -19.95 5.02
N ASP A 309 -31.87 -18.84 5.70
CA ASP A 309 -31.85 -18.68 7.16
C ASP A 309 -31.18 -19.87 7.90
N PRO A 310 -29.91 -20.19 7.56
CA PRO A 310 -29.25 -21.36 8.11
C PRO A 310 -28.95 -21.21 9.61
N SER A 311 -29.12 -22.30 10.34
CA SER A 311 -28.81 -22.42 11.78
C SER A 311 -27.49 -23.15 12.02
N ASP A 312 -27.03 -23.15 13.28
CA ASP A 312 -25.84 -23.87 13.76
C ASP A 312 -25.92 -25.40 13.59
N LYS A 313 -27.11 -25.93 13.30
CA LYS A 313 -27.37 -27.35 13.05
C LYS A 313 -27.31 -27.72 11.57
N ASP A 314 -27.30 -26.72 10.68
CA ASP A 314 -27.37 -26.94 9.25
C ASP A 314 -25.97 -27.17 8.66
N LEU A 315 -25.87 -28.14 7.76
CA LEU A 315 -24.65 -28.42 7.02
C LEU A 315 -24.63 -27.57 5.75
N ILE A 316 -23.66 -26.66 5.67
CA ILE A 316 -23.43 -25.86 4.47
C ILE A 316 -22.44 -26.58 3.54
N LEU A 317 -22.84 -26.81 2.30
CA LEU A 317 -22.03 -27.43 1.26
C LEU A 317 -21.82 -26.46 0.10
N GLU A 318 -20.56 -26.17 -0.22
CA GLU A 318 -20.18 -25.45 -1.44
C GLU A 318 -19.46 -26.42 -2.38
N THR A 319 -20.05 -26.67 -3.56
CA THR A 319 -19.55 -27.62 -4.55
C THR A 319 -18.66 -26.99 -5.62
N PHE A 320 -18.66 -25.66 -5.73
CA PHE A 320 -17.89 -24.89 -6.70
C PHE A 320 -17.03 -23.83 -6.00
N MET A 321 -16.03 -24.29 -5.25
CA MET A 321 -14.88 -23.45 -4.90
C MET A 321 -13.72 -23.76 -5.86
N PRO A 322 -13.09 -22.76 -6.50
CA PRO A 322 -11.91 -23.00 -7.32
C PRO A 322 -10.84 -23.76 -6.51
N GLN A 323 -10.23 -24.79 -7.11
CA GLN A 323 -9.26 -25.68 -6.43
C GLN A 323 -8.05 -24.96 -5.81
N ARG A 324 -7.82 -23.68 -6.14
CA ARG A 324 -6.76 -22.84 -5.55
C ARG A 324 -7.27 -21.87 -4.47
N ILE A 325 -8.59 -21.78 -4.29
CA ILE A 325 -9.32 -21.02 -3.25
C ILE A 325 -9.76 -21.98 -2.11
N GLN A 326 -9.31 -23.24 -2.16
CA GLN A 326 -9.91 -24.38 -1.46
C GLN A 326 -9.57 -24.51 0.03
N THR A 327 -9.16 -23.45 0.72
CA THR A 327 -8.43 -23.65 1.96
C THR A 327 -8.97 -22.82 3.11
N ARG A 328 -8.95 -23.46 4.29
CA ARG A 328 -9.30 -22.97 5.63
C ARG A 328 -8.87 -21.54 5.95
N ALA A 329 -7.88 -21.02 5.22
CA ALA A 329 -7.53 -19.62 5.16
C ALA A 329 -8.66 -18.65 4.88
N ASN A 330 -9.58 -18.99 3.98
CA ASN A 330 -10.73 -18.13 3.69
C ASN A 330 -11.70 -18.11 4.86
N TYR A 331 -11.79 -19.21 5.63
CA TYR A 331 -12.52 -19.20 6.90
C TYR A 331 -11.77 -18.42 7.98
N ASP A 332 -10.44 -18.42 8.01
CA ASP A 332 -9.65 -17.61 8.95
C ASP A 332 -9.55 -16.12 8.56
N LEU A 333 -9.74 -15.80 7.28
CA LEU A 333 -9.87 -14.45 6.74
C LEU A 333 -11.33 -13.98 6.77
N ALA A 334 -12.32 -14.88 6.80
CA ALA A 334 -13.75 -14.56 6.84
C ALA A 334 -14.45 -14.84 8.18
N ALA A 335 -13.76 -15.40 9.16
CA ALA A 335 -14.12 -15.39 10.58
C ALA A 335 -13.27 -14.33 11.31
#